data_AF-A0AAJ3P3I5-F1
#
_entry.id   AF-A0AAJ3P3I5-F1
#
_cell.length_a   1.000
_cell.length_b   1.000
_cell.length_c   1.000
_cell.angle_alpha   90.00
_cell.angle_beta   90.00
_cell.angle_gamma   90.00
#
_symmetry.space_group_name_H-M   'P 1'
#
loop_
_entity.id
_entity.type
_entity.pdbx_description
1 polymer ?
#
loop_
_entity_poly.entity_id
_entity_poly.type
_entity_poly.pdbx_seq_one_letter_code
_entity_poly.pdbx_strand_id
1 'polypeptide(L)'
;MPTALTRIQVTQTAALREALELAESEWPGLPKSEQVARLAVLGAERLAERGSHRRATRRAALEATRGSIAYPPGYLDALRKDWPE
;
A
#
# COMPACT_ATOMS: atom_id res chain seq x y z
N MET A 1 13.15 -30.91 6.28
CA MET A 1 13.62 -30.12 5.12
C MET A 1 13.96 -28.71 5.58
N PRO A 2 15.17 -28.20 5.33
CA PRO A 2 15.48 -26.79 5.55
C PRO A 2 14.86 -25.98 4.40
N THR A 3 13.93 -25.09 4.70
CA THR A 3 13.41 -24.11 3.75
C THR A 3 14.41 -22.97 3.62
N ALA A 4 14.67 -22.48 2.40
CA ALA A 4 15.60 -21.37 2.15
C ALA A 4 15.14 -20.02 2.75
N LEU A 5 13.86 -19.93 3.11
CA LEU A 5 13.25 -18.74 3.70
C LEU A 5 13.19 -18.84 5.23
N THR A 6 13.39 -17.70 5.89
CA THR A 6 13.32 -17.56 7.34
C THR A 6 11.96 -18.01 7.87
N ARG A 7 11.97 -18.83 8.91
CA ARG A 7 10.75 -19.24 9.61
C ARG A 7 10.17 -18.05 10.37
N ILE A 8 8.89 -17.77 10.15
CA ILE A 8 8.13 -16.76 10.89
C ILE A 8 7.31 -17.48 11.96
N GLN A 9 7.46 -17.06 13.22
CA GLN A 9 6.61 -17.52 14.32
C GLN A 9 5.45 -16.54 14.46
N VAL A 10 4.22 -17.06 14.49
CA VAL A 10 3.01 -16.24 14.64
C VAL A 10 2.27 -16.71 15.88
N THR A 11 2.08 -15.81 16.83
CA THR A 11 1.26 -16.06 18.01
C THR A 11 -0.19 -15.74 17.71
N GLN A 12 -1.10 -16.66 18.05
CA GLN A 12 -2.53 -16.43 17.87
C GLN A 12 -3.03 -15.34 18.81
N THR A 13 -3.51 -14.23 18.23
CA THR A 13 -4.25 -13.18 18.93
C THR A 13 -5.76 -13.38 18.74
N ALA A 14 -6.58 -12.62 19.46
CA ALA A 14 -8.04 -12.62 19.26
C ALA A 14 -8.41 -12.27 17.81
N ALA A 15 -7.84 -11.20 17.26
CA ALA A 15 -8.06 -10.81 15.86
C ALA A 15 -7.62 -11.89 14.86
N LEU A 16 -6.49 -12.58 15.12
CA LEU A 16 -6.07 -13.68 14.26
C LEU A 16 -7.00 -14.89 14.36
N ARG A 17 -7.60 -15.15 15.52
CA ARG A 17 -8.59 -16.21 15.69
C ARG A 17 -9.83 -15.94 14.83
N GLU A 18 -10.39 -14.74 14.92
CA GLU A 18 -11.55 -14.32 14.12
C GLU A 18 -11.24 -14.41 12.61
N ALA A 19 -10.06 -13.96 12.20
CA ALA A 19 -9.64 -14.06 10.81
C ALA A 19 -9.49 -15.53 10.34
N LEU A 20 -9.07 -16.43 11.21
CA LEU A 20 -8.96 -17.86 10.90
C LEU A 20 -10.32 -18.56 10.88
N GLU A 21 -11.29 -18.12 11.66
CA GLU A 21 -12.68 -18.63 11.56
C GLU A 21 -13.28 -18.29 10.18
N LEU A 22 -13.05 -17.06 9.71
CA LEU A 22 -13.43 -16.68 8.35
C LEU A 22 -12.64 -17.50 7.31
N ALA A 23 -11.33 -17.68 7.50
CA ALA A 23 -10.51 -18.47 6.58
C ALA A 23 -10.95 -19.94 6.50
N GLU A 24 -11.42 -20.53 7.60
CA GLU A 24 -11.97 -21.89 7.61
C GLU A 24 -13.28 -21.98 6.82
N SER A 25 -14.14 -20.95 6.90
CA SER A 25 -15.37 -20.92 6.09
C SER A 25 -15.10 -20.79 4.59
N GLU A 26 -14.07 -20.02 4.21
CA GLU A 26 -13.70 -19.79 2.82
C GLU A 26 -12.85 -20.93 2.24
N TRP A 27 -11.97 -21.52 3.06
CA TRP A 27 -11.07 -22.60 2.68
C TRP A 27 -11.16 -23.78 3.66
N PRO A 28 -12.29 -24.52 3.64
CA PRO A 28 -12.53 -25.59 4.59
C PRO A 28 -11.50 -26.71 4.44
N GLY A 29 -11.00 -27.20 5.57
CA GLY A 29 -10.07 -28.33 5.63
C GLY A 29 -8.61 -27.99 5.29
N LEU A 30 -8.28 -26.72 5.02
CA LEU A 30 -6.88 -26.31 4.92
C LEU A 30 -6.19 -26.29 6.30
N PRO A 31 -4.90 -26.66 6.38
CA PRO A 31 -4.14 -26.49 7.61
C PRO A 31 -4.09 -25.02 8.03
N LYS A 32 -4.18 -24.75 9.35
CA LYS A 32 -4.10 -23.38 9.90
C LYS A 32 -2.87 -22.61 9.43
N SER A 33 -1.71 -23.27 9.29
CA SER A 33 -0.49 -22.63 8.79
C SER A 33 -0.64 -22.14 7.35
N GLU A 34 -1.38 -22.87 6.52
CA GLU A 34 -1.67 -22.47 5.14
C GLU A 34 -2.70 -21.35 5.09
N GLN A 35 -3.73 -21.39 5.94
CA GLN A 35 -4.68 -20.30 6.10
C GLN A 35 -3.98 -18.99 6.49
N VAL A 36 -3.07 -19.03 7.48
CA VAL A 36 -2.26 -17.86 7.88
C VAL A 36 -1.44 -17.32 6.70
N ALA A 37 -0.79 -18.20 5.95
CA ALA A 37 0.01 -17.79 4.79
C ALA A 37 -0.86 -17.13 3.71
N ARG A 38 -2.03 -17.71 3.38
CA ARG A 38 -2.97 -17.15 2.40
C ARG A 38 -3.52 -15.79 2.85
N LEU A 39 -3.93 -15.66 4.11
CA LEU A 39 -4.38 -14.39 4.67
C LEU A 39 -3.30 -13.31 4.57
N ALA A 40 -2.03 -13.65 4.85
CA ALA A 40 -0.92 -12.71 4.74
C ALA A 40 -0.70 -12.22 3.30
N VAL A 41 -0.78 -13.13 2.32
CA VAL A 41 -0.66 -12.79 0.89
C VAL A 41 -1.82 -11.90 0.43
N LEU A 42 -3.06 -12.25 0.77
CA LEU A 42 -4.24 -11.42 0.45
C LEU A 42 -4.14 -10.04 1.11
N GLY A 43 -3.67 -9.98 2.35
CA GLY A 43 -3.41 -8.71 3.05
C GLY A 43 -2.41 -7.83 2.28
N ALA A 44 -1.33 -8.40 1.77
CA ALA A 44 -0.34 -7.68 0.97
C ALA A 44 -0.93 -7.15 -0.35
N GLU A 45 -1.75 -7.94 -1.04
CA GLU A 45 -2.45 -7.51 -2.26
C GLU A 45 -3.36 -6.31 -1.99
N ARG A 46 -4.17 -6.38 -0.93
CA ARG A 46 -5.04 -5.26 -0.51
C ARG A 46 -4.24 -4.01 -0.14
N LEU A 47 -3.09 -4.16 0.50
CA LEU A 47 -2.20 -3.03 0.80
C LEU A 47 -1.60 -2.41 -0.47
N ALA A 48 -1.22 -3.24 -1.45
CA ALA A 48 -0.72 -2.80 -2.74
C ALA A 48 -1.80 -2.04 -3.54
N GLU A 49 -3.04 -2.55 -3.56
CA GLU A 49 -4.21 -1.89 -4.16
C GLU A 49 -4.45 -0.51 -3.55
N ARG A 50 -4.48 -0.42 -2.20
CA ARG A 50 -4.62 0.87 -1.49
C ARG A 50 -3.50 1.84 -1.84
N GLY A 51 -2.26 1.36 -1.93
CA GLY A 51 -1.12 2.16 -2.36
C GLY A 51 -1.26 2.67 -3.79
N SER A 52 -1.72 1.82 -4.71
CA SER A 52 -1.99 2.18 -6.11
C SER A 52 -3.08 3.23 -6.21
N HIS A 53 -4.19 3.04 -5.49
CA HIS A 53 -5.29 4.00 -5.47
C HIS A 53 -4.84 5.37 -4.95
N ARG A 54 -4.11 5.42 -3.83
CA ARG A 54 -3.55 6.69 -3.31
C ARG A 54 -2.64 7.39 -4.33
N ARG A 55 -1.79 6.64 -5.04
CA ARG A 55 -0.94 7.21 -6.10
C ARG A 55 -1.76 7.73 -7.27
N ALA A 56 -2.80 7.01 -7.68
CA ALA A 56 -3.71 7.43 -8.75
C ALA A 56 -4.46 8.71 -8.36
N THR A 57 -5.03 8.78 -7.15
CA THR A 57 -5.71 9.99 -6.64
C THR A 57 -4.76 11.19 -6.59
N ARG A 58 -3.54 11.01 -6.09
CA ARG A 58 -2.52 12.08 -6.07
C ARG A 58 -2.18 12.55 -7.49
N ARG A 59 -2.02 11.63 -8.45
CA ARG A 59 -1.71 11.98 -9.83
C ARG A 59 -2.88 12.73 -10.49
N ALA A 60 -4.11 12.29 -10.27
CA ALA A 60 -5.29 12.98 -10.76
C ALA A 60 -5.41 14.41 -10.21
N ALA A 61 -5.11 14.61 -8.92
CA ALA A 61 -5.08 15.94 -8.33
C ALA A 61 -3.99 16.82 -8.95
N LEU A 62 -2.79 16.29 -9.16
CA LEU A 62 -1.70 17.03 -9.82
C LEU A 62 -2.07 17.43 -11.26
N GLU A 63 -2.61 16.51 -12.07
CA GLU A 63 -3.06 16.83 -13.42
C GLU A 63 -4.20 17.86 -13.42
N ALA A 64 -5.16 17.77 -12.51
CA ALA A 64 -6.25 18.75 -12.39
C ALA A 64 -5.75 20.15 -12.01
N THR A 65 -4.69 20.23 -11.20
CA THR A 65 -4.06 21.50 -10.83
C THR A 65 -3.00 21.97 -11.83
N ARG A 66 -2.69 21.17 -12.86
CA ARG A 66 -1.60 21.48 -13.78
C ARG A 66 -1.96 22.68 -14.63
N GLY A 67 -1.15 23.74 -14.53
CA GLY A 67 -1.39 24.98 -15.28
C GLY A 67 -2.61 25.77 -14.79
N SER A 68 -3.18 25.44 -13.62
CA SER A 68 -4.28 26.24 -13.04
C SER A 68 -3.83 27.63 -12.60
N ILE A 69 -2.52 27.81 -12.35
CA ILE A 69 -1.92 29.10 -12.03
C ILE A 69 -1.28 29.66 -13.30
N ALA A 70 -1.83 30.77 -13.78
CA ALA A 70 -1.25 31.55 -14.87
C ALA A 70 -0.17 32.47 -14.29
N TYR A 71 1.09 32.10 -14.50
CA TYR A 71 2.21 32.95 -14.10
C TYR A 71 2.40 34.08 -15.12
N PRO A 72 2.65 35.32 -14.67
CA PRO A 72 2.97 36.43 -15.56
C PRO A 72 4.24 36.17 -16.38
N PRO A 73 4.39 36.78 -17.57
CA PRO A 73 5.63 36.77 -18.32
C PRO A 73 6.81 37.28 -17.47
N GLY A 74 7.96 36.60 -17.53
CA GLY A 74 9.17 37.00 -16.78
C GLY A 74 9.13 36.76 -15.27
N TYR A 75 8.04 36.17 -14.73
CA TYR A 75 7.90 35.87 -13.30
C TYR A 75 9.06 35.03 -12.75
N LEU A 76 9.51 34.05 -13.52
CA LEU A 76 10.57 33.13 -13.11
C LEU A 76 11.94 33.82 -13.03
N ASP A 77 12.21 34.77 -13.93
CA ASP A 77 13.45 35.57 -13.90
C ASP A 77 13.45 36.59 -12.77
N ALA A 78 12.28 37.11 -12.38
CA ALA A 78 12.14 37.92 -11.19
C ALA A 78 12.42 37.09 -9.92
N LEU A 79 11.83 35.90 -9.81
CA LEU A 79 12.00 35.02 -8.65
C LEU A 79 13.46 34.60 -8.41
N ARG A 80 14.22 34.36 -9.50
CA ARG A 80 15.64 33.97 -9.41
C ARG A 80 16.56 35.09 -8.93
N LYS A 81 16.18 36.35 -9.06
CA LYS A 81 16.98 37.49 -8.56
C LYS A 81 17.00 37.55 -7.04
N ASP A 82 15.96 37.04 -6.40
CA ASP A 82 15.81 37.06 -4.93
C ASP A 82 16.50 35.87 -4.24
N TRP A 83 17.09 34.95 -5.01
CA TRP A 83 17.81 33.78 -4.50
C TRP A 83 19.28 33.82 -4.92
N PRO A 84 20.16 34.47 -4.13
CA PRO A 84 21.60 34.30 -4.33
C PRO A 84 21.99 32.85 -4.00
N GLU A 85 23.00 32.33 -4.71
CA GLU A 85 23.45 30.92 -4.73
C GLU A 85 23.53 30.23 -3.37
#